data_AF-A0A061DQ10-F1
#
_entry.id   AF-A0A061DQ10-F1
#
_cell.length_a   1.000
_cell.length_b   1.000
_cell.length_c   1.000
_cell.angle_alpha   90.00
_cell.angle_beta   90.00
_cell.angle_gamma   90.00
#
_symmetry.space_group_name_H-M   'P 1'
#
loop_
_entity.id
_entity.type
_entity.pdbx_description
1 polymer ?
#
loop_
_entity_poly.entity_id
_entity_poly.type
_entity_poly.pdbx_seq_one_letter_code
_entity_poly.pdbx_strand_id
1 'polypeptide(L)'
;MANPPKPWKAEYAKSARLSCKTYRNTIDKEVFRLVKMAPATQFDAFMPMWSHANCVPRKANQIKSIDDVEGIESLRWEDQQRVRNYVEDCGPANTKAVTLTAMDMLLKFPKLLVLLASIAAKRL
;
A
#
# COMPACT_ATOMS: atom_id res chain seq x y z
N MET A 1 24.00 -21.70 -2.66
CA MET A 1 24.56 -20.35 -2.90
C MET A 1 23.51 -19.36 -2.45
N ALA A 2 23.76 -18.60 -1.38
CA ALA A 2 22.78 -17.63 -0.89
C ALA A 2 22.77 -16.41 -1.83
N ASN A 3 21.61 -16.09 -2.39
CA ASN A 3 21.41 -14.83 -3.12
C ASN A 3 21.68 -13.67 -2.13
N PRO A 4 22.38 -12.60 -2.53
CA PRO A 4 22.53 -11.41 -1.69
C PRO A 4 21.17 -10.98 -1.11
N PRO A 5 21.08 -10.69 0.20
CA PRO A 5 19.81 -10.38 0.82
C PRO A 5 19.21 -9.13 0.19
N LYS A 6 17.99 -9.26 -0.33
CA LYS A 6 17.24 -8.14 -0.89
C LYS A 6 17.00 -7.10 0.21
N PRO A 7 17.03 -5.79 -0.12
CA PRO A 7 16.87 -4.73 0.87
C PRO A 7 15.49 -4.73 1.52
N TRP A 8 14.48 -5.27 0.83
CA TRP A 8 13.12 -5.39 1.32
C TRP A 8 12.64 -6.83 1.26
N LYS A 9 11.77 -7.16 2.21
CA LYS A 9 11.03 -8.42 2.19
C LYS A 9 9.58 -8.21 2.60
N ALA A 10 8.72 -8.98 1.98
CA ALA A 10 7.28 -8.89 2.09
C ALA A 10 6.74 -10.26 2.54
N GLU A 11 6.03 -10.30 3.66
CA GLU A 11 5.48 -11.55 4.20
C GLU A 11 4.20 -11.31 5.01
N TYR A 12 3.41 -12.37 5.18
CA TYR A 12 2.34 -12.40 6.18
C TYR A 12 2.92 -12.66 7.57
N ALA A 13 2.36 -11.98 8.56
CA ALA A 13 2.82 -12.10 9.93
C ALA A 13 2.59 -13.50 10.52
N LYS A 14 3.68 -14.20 10.86
CA LYS A 14 3.60 -15.52 11.53
C LYS A 14 3.13 -15.43 12.98
N SER A 15 3.39 -14.30 13.64
CA SER A 15 3.00 -14.02 15.02
C SER A 15 2.83 -12.53 15.26
N ALA A 16 2.08 -12.19 16.31
CA ALA A 16 1.77 -10.81 16.71
C ALA A 16 2.80 -10.17 17.67
N ARG A 17 4.03 -10.71 17.70
CA ARG A 17 5.08 -10.28 18.66
C ARG A 17 5.87 -9.06 18.20
N LEU A 18 5.71 -8.68 16.93
CA LEU A 18 6.48 -7.62 16.30
C LEU A 18 5.69 -6.32 16.33
N SER A 19 6.34 -5.25 16.79
CA SER A 19 5.76 -3.90 16.78
C SER A 19 6.20 -3.15 15.53
N CYS A 20 5.27 -2.43 14.91
CA CYS A 20 5.56 -1.54 13.80
C CYS A 20 6.47 -0.39 14.26
N LYS A 21 7.56 -0.14 13.54
CA LYS A 21 8.48 0.96 13.88
C LYS A 21 7.87 2.35 13.75
N THR A 22 6.86 2.53 12.89
CA THR A 22 6.23 3.84 12.63
C THR A 22 5.20 4.22 13.69
N TYR A 23 4.33 3.28 14.06
CA TYR A 23 3.21 3.56 14.99
C TYR A 23 3.43 3.00 16.40
N ARG A 24 4.49 2.19 16.60
CA ARG A 24 4.77 1.45 17.84
C ARG A 24 3.65 0.49 18.28
N ASN A 25 2.65 0.27 17.43
CA ASN A 25 1.58 -0.72 17.63
C ASN A 25 2.05 -2.12 17.25
N THR A 26 1.46 -3.14 17.86
CA THR A 26 1.65 -4.55 17.48
C THR A 26 1.11 -4.82 16.09
N ILE A 27 1.82 -5.63 15.32
CA ILE A 27 1.38 -6.13 14.02
C ILE A 27 0.65 -7.44 14.30
N ASP A 28 -0.63 -7.55 13.99
CA ASP A 28 -1.39 -8.78 14.21
C ASP A 28 -0.82 -9.95 13.41
N LYS A 29 -1.12 -11.18 13.86
CA LYS A 29 -0.87 -12.39 13.07
C LYS A 29 -1.61 -12.27 11.73
N GLU A 30 -1.18 -12.99 10.71
CA GLU A 30 -1.82 -13.10 9.38
C GLU A 30 -2.03 -11.80 8.59
N VAL A 31 -1.60 -10.66 9.13
CA VAL A 31 -1.59 -9.37 8.44
C VAL A 31 -0.37 -9.23 7.54
N PHE A 32 -0.57 -8.62 6.38
CA PHE A 32 0.49 -8.28 5.45
C PHE A 32 1.42 -7.20 6.04
N ARG A 33 2.72 -7.52 6.11
CA ARG A 33 3.74 -6.62 6.63
C ARG A 33 4.97 -6.59 5.73
N LEU A 34 5.68 -5.48 5.82
CA LEU A 34 6.90 -5.23 5.07
C LEU A 34 8.06 -5.09 6.06
N VAL A 35 9.21 -5.61 5.68
CA VAL A 35 10.44 -5.49 6.45
C VAL A 35 11.54 -4.86 5.61
N LYS A 36 12.20 -3.89 6.21
CA LYS A 36 13.43 -3.30 5.67
C LYS A 36 14.63 -3.98 6.31
N MET A 37 15.55 -4.48 5.50
CA MET A 37 16.83 -4.96 5.98
C MET A 37 17.75 -3.76 6.19
N ALA A 38 18.04 -3.43 7.45
CA ALA A 38 18.94 -2.33 7.82
C ALA A 38 20.20 -2.90 8.47
N PRO A 39 21.40 -2.36 8.20
CA PRO A 39 22.60 -2.77 8.91
C PRO A 39 22.43 -2.45 10.40
N ALA A 40 22.75 -3.42 11.28
CA ALA A 40 22.78 -3.17 12.70
C ALA A 40 24.02 -2.35 13.07
N THR A 41 23.88 -1.46 14.05
CA THR A 41 25.02 -0.63 14.53
C THR A 41 25.92 -1.38 15.51
N GLN A 42 25.40 -2.44 16.15
CA GLN A 42 26.09 -3.15 17.22
C GLN A 42 26.73 -4.46 16.78
N PHE A 43 26.28 -5.03 15.67
CA PHE A 43 26.77 -6.29 15.15
C PHE A 43 26.81 -6.23 13.62
N ASP A 44 27.78 -6.91 13.01
CA ASP A 44 27.95 -6.94 11.55
C ASP A 44 26.94 -7.91 10.89
N ALA A 45 25.65 -7.61 11.07
CA ALA A 45 24.58 -8.28 10.35
C ALA A 45 23.38 -7.35 10.15
N PHE A 46 22.42 -7.80 9.34
CA PHE A 46 21.23 -7.04 9.02
C PHE A 46 20.13 -7.27 10.06
N MET A 47 19.58 -6.18 10.58
CA MET A 47 18.43 -6.17 11.47
C MET A 47 17.13 -5.93 10.67
N PRO A 48 16.13 -6.83 10.77
CA PRO A 48 14.83 -6.63 10.14
C PRO A 48 14.02 -5.55 10.86
N MET A 49 13.68 -4.47 10.14
CA MET A 49 12.83 -3.38 10.61
C MET A 49 11.39 -3.56 10.12
N TRP A 50 10.54 -4.13 10.98
CA TRP A 50 9.15 -4.44 10.66
C TRP A 50 8.23 -3.22 10.65
N SER A 51 7.36 -3.15 9.64
CA SER A 51 6.32 -2.12 9.50
C SER A 51 5.04 -2.71 8.90
N HIS A 52 3.87 -2.14 9.20
CA HIS A 52 2.66 -2.52 8.44
C HIS A 52 2.78 -2.06 6.99
N ALA A 53 2.09 -2.75 6.09
CA ALA A 53 2.03 -2.39 4.67
C ALA A 53 1.59 -0.94 4.45
N ASN A 54 0.61 -0.45 5.20
CA ASN A 54 0.09 0.93 5.10
C ASN A 54 1.05 1.99 5.68
N CYS A 55 2.08 1.58 6.42
CA CYS A 55 3.01 2.50 7.07
C CYS A 55 4.23 2.82 6.21
N VAL A 56 4.63 1.88 5.35
CA VAL A 56 5.75 2.05 4.41
C VAL A 56 5.51 3.20 3.43
N PRO A 57 4.36 3.31 2.74
CA PRO A 57 4.16 4.33 1.72
C PRO A 57 4.11 5.76 2.27
N ARG A 58 3.94 5.94 3.58
CA ARG A 58 3.97 7.28 4.21
C ARG A 58 5.34 7.94 4.16
N LYS A 59 6.40 7.17 3.97
CA LYS A 59 7.75 7.69 3.75
C LYS A 59 8.05 7.51 2.26
N ALA A 60 8.15 8.62 1.53
CA ALA A 60 8.48 8.59 0.11
C ALA A 60 9.84 7.90 -0.13
N ASN A 61 10.01 7.27 -1.30
CA ASN A 61 11.28 6.70 -1.78
C ASN A 61 11.86 5.55 -0.93
N GLN A 62 11.02 4.74 -0.28
CA GLN A 62 11.50 3.57 0.48
C GLN A 62 11.87 2.40 -0.44
N ILE A 63 11.04 2.10 -1.45
CA ILE A 63 11.22 0.99 -2.39
C ILE A 63 11.48 1.59 -3.77
N LYS A 64 12.62 1.25 -4.38
CA LYS A 64 13.04 1.78 -5.69
C LYS A 64 12.47 0.96 -6.84
N SER A 65 12.48 -0.37 -6.69
CA SER A 65 12.02 -1.31 -7.70
C SER A 65 11.26 -2.45 -7.04
N ILE A 66 10.34 -3.07 -7.77
CA ILE A 66 9.63 -4.25 -7.25
C ILE A 66 10.55 -5.46 -7.06
N ASP A 67 11.61 -5.57 -7.87
CA ASP A 67 12.59 -6.65 -7.77
C ASP A 67 13.45 -6.57 -6.49
N ASP A 68 13.56 -5.39 -5.89
CA ASP A 68 14.27 -5.17 -4.62
C ASP A 68 13.52 -5.74 -3.42
N VAL A 69 12.30 -6.26 -3.62
CA VAL A 69 11.44 -6.82 -2.59
C VAL A 69 11.34 -8.34 -2.77
N GLU A 70 11.80 -9.08 -1.77
CA GLU A 70 11.65 -10.53 -1.70
C GLU A 70 10.24 -10.92 -1.23
N GLY A 71 9.68 -12.00 -1.78
CA GLY A 71 8.45 -12.62 -1.25
C GLY A 71 7.14 -12.02 -1.76
N ILE A 72 7.17 -11.10 -2.74
CA ILE A 72 5.95 -10.55 -3.35
C ILE A 72 5.09 -11.65 -3.99
N GLU A 73 5.72 -12.60 -4.68
CA GLU A 73 5.02 -13.71 -5.35
C GLU A 73 4.22 -14.60 -4.39
N SER A 74 4.63 -14.67 -3.12
CA SER A 74 3.94 -15.44 -2.07
C SER A 74 2.71 -14.72 -1.49
N LEU A 75 2.50 -13.45 -1.84
CA LEU A 75 1.36 -12.66 -1.40
C LEU A 75 0.14 -12.91 -2.27
N ARG A 76 -1.05 -12.59 -1.75
CA ARG A 76 -2.27 -12.51 -2.54
C ARG A 76 -2.15 -11.45 -3.62
N TRP A 77 -2.81 -11.69 -4.75
CA TRP A 77 -2.81 -10.78 -5.90
C TRP A 77 -3.15 -9.32 -5.54
N GLU A 78 -4.11 -9.11 -4.63
CA GLU A 78 -4.50 -7.77 -4.17
C GLU A 78 -3.35 -7.04 -3.46
N ASP A 79 -2.57 -7.76 -2.65
CA ASP A 79 -1.39 -7.22 -1.96
C ASP A 79 -0.21 -7.01 -2.92
N GLN A 80 -0.06 -7.87 -3.93
CA GLN A 80 0.92 -7.68 -4.99
C GLN A 80 0.65 -6.40 -5.79
N GLN A 81 -0.62 -6.14 -6.14
CA GLN A 81 -1.02 -4.91 -6.82
C GLN A 81 -0.76 -3.68 -5.95
N ARG A 82 -1.01 -3.76 -4.63
CA ARG A 82 -0.68 -2.66 -3.71
C ARG A 82 0.80 -2.30 -3.72
N VAL A 83 1.69 -3.29 -3.77
CA VAL A 83 3.15 -3.03 -3.83
C VAL A 83 3.56 -2.49 -5.20
N ARG A 84 2.99 -3.00 -6.31
CA ARG A 84 3.21 -2.46 -7.66
C ARG A 84 2.82 -0.98 -7.75
N ASN A 85 1.59 -0.66 -7.36
CA ASN A 85 1.08 0.71 -7.39
C ASN A 85 1.97 1.63 -6.55
N TYR A 86 2.44 1.18 -5.38
CA TYR A 86 3.35 2.00 -4.57
C TYR A 86 4.67 2.34 -5.28
N VAL A 87 5.27 1.37 -5.97
CA VAL A 87 6.53 1.60 -6.71
C VAL A 87 6.30 2.55 -7.89
N GLU A 88 5.15 2.44 -8.56
CA GLU A 88 4.75 3.34 -9.65
C GLU A 88 4.45 4.77 -9.15
N ASP A 89 3.70 4.91 -8.05
CA ASP A 89 3.38 6.19 -7.40
C ASP A 89 4.60 6.88 -6.78
N CYS A 90 5.71 6.15 -6.58
CA CYS A 90 6.98 6.66 -6.09
C CYS A 90 7.88 7.26 -7.20
N GLY A 91 7.47 7.21 -8.47
CA GLY A 91 8.04 8.05 -9.52
C GLY A 91 7.81 9.55 -9.23
N PRO A 92 8.57 10.48 -9.85
CA PRO A 92 8.37 11.92 -9.62
C PRO A 92 6.90 12.23 -9.80
N ALA A 93 6.26 12.69 -8.72
CA ALA A 93 4.82 12.80 -8.58
C ALA A 93 4.16 13.34 -9.86
N ASN A 94 3.65 12.43 -10.69
CA ASN A 94 2.52 12.77 -11.51
C ASN A 94 1.31 12.37 -10.68
N THR A 95 0.71 13.36 -10.04
CA THR A 95 -0.60 13.32 -9.42
C THR A 95 -1.59 12.56 -10.32
N LYS A 96 -1.68 11.24 -10.12
CA LYS A 96 -2.90 10.47 -10.37
C LYS A 96 -3.54 10.24 -9.00
N ALA A 97 -3.71 11.34 -8.27
CA ALA A 97 -4.79 11.42 -7.31
C ALA A 97 -6.03 11.04 -8.09
N VAL A 98 -6.59 9.90 -7.72
CA VAL A 98 -7.85 9.35 -8.17
C VAL A 98 -8.87 10.49 -8.18
N THR A 99 -9.03 11.12 -9.34
CA THR A 99 -10.19 11.94 -9.65
C THR A 99 -11.30 10.92 -9.91
N LEU A 100 -11.92 10.45 -8.83
CA LEU A 100 -13.33 10.08 -8.88
C LEU A 100 -14.07 11.37 -9.21
N THR A 101 -14.02 11.77 -10.49
CA THR A 101 -14.86 12.82 -10.99
C THR A 101 -16.30 12.36 -10.81
N ALA A 102 -17.13 13.30 -10.37
CA ALA A 102 -18.56 13.17 -10.13
C ALA A 102 -19.38 12.62 -11.34
N MET A 103 -18.72 12.24 -12.43
CA MET A 103 -19.29 11.60 -13.62
C MET A 103 -19.66 10.12 -13.34
N ASP A 104 -18.97 9.43 -12.43
CA ASP A 104 -19.23 7.99 -12.17
C ASP A 104 -20.50 7.76 -11.32
N MET A 105 -20.89 8.74 -10.50
CA MET A 105 -22.16 8.72 -9.74
C MET A 105 -23.40 8.91 -10.62
N LEU A 106 -23.26 9.60 -11.78
CA LEU A 106 -24.39 9.93 -12.66
C LEU A 106 -24.82 8.77 -13.58
N LEU A 107 -23.96 7.79 -13.81
CA LEU A 107 -24.29 6.61 -14.63
C LEU A 107 -24.97 5.48 -13.81
N LYS A 108 -24.92 5.54 -12.47
CA LYS A 108 -25.40 4.43 -11.61
C LYS A 108 -26.84 4.57 -11.13
N PHE A 109 -27.43 5.77 -11.15
CA PHE A 109 -28.81 6.00 -10.66
C PHE A 109 -29.62 6.91 -11.60
N PRO A 110 -30.05 6.41 -12.78
CA PRO A 110 -30.85 7.19 -13.74
C PRO A 110 -32.19 7.69 -13.16
N LYS A 111 -32.68 7.06 -12.09
CA LYS A 111 -33.95 7.44 -11.42
C LYS A 111 -33.87 8.76 -10.65
N LEU A 112 -32.68 9.22 -10.24
CA LEU A 112 -32.53 10.45 -9.45
C LEU A 112 -32.55 11.72 -10.33
N LEU A 113 -32.12 11.60 -11.60
CA LEU A 113 -32.15 12.70 -12.59
C LEU A 113 -33.59 13.08 -12.98
N VAL A 114 -34.48 12.10 -13.12
CA VAL A 114 -35.89 12.31 -13.48
C VAL A 114 -36.64 13.06 -12.37
N LEU A 115 -36.27 12.84 -11.10
CA LEU A 115 -36.90 13.52 -9.96
C LEU A 115 -36.53 15.01 -9.91
N LEU A 116 -35.26 15.36 -10.20
CA LEU A 116 -34.81 16.76 -10.21
C LEU A 116 -35.42 17.56 -11.38
N ALA A 117 -35.54 16.94 -12.56
CA ALA A 117 -36.22 17.56 -13.70
C ALA A 117 -37.71 17.82 -13.43
N SER A 118 -38.38 16.92 -12.69
CA SER A 118 -39.79 17.07 -12.32
C SER A 118 -40.03 18.19 -11.29
N ILE A 119 -39.03 18.50 -10.45
CA ILE A 119 -39.11 19.58 -9.46
C ILE A 119 -38.88 20.95 -10.13
N ALA A 120 -37.99 21.03 -11.13
CA ALA A 120 -37.74 22.25 -11.89
C ALA A 120 -38.95 22.67 -12.76
N ALA A 121 -39.68 21.70 -13.31
CA ALA A 121 -40.86 21.98 -14.15
C ALA A 121 -42.11 22.43 -13.37
N LYS A 122 -42.11 22.36 -12.03
CA LYS A 122 -43.25 22.80 -11.17
C LYS A 122 -43.06 24.19 -10.56
N ARG A 123 -41.98 24.89 -10.92
CA ARG A 123 -41.68 26.26 -10.47
C ARG A 123 -41.73 27.29 -11.61
N LEU A 124 -42.36 26.95 -12.75
CA LEU A 124 -42.82 27.90 -13.76
C LEU A 124 -44.35 27.97 -13.75
#